data_AF-A0A3D3S0G4-F1
#
_entry.id   AF-A0A3D3S0G4-F1
#
_cell.length_a   1.000
_cell.length_b   1.000
_cell.length_c   1.000
_cell.angle_alpha   90.00
_cell.angle_beta   90.00
_cell.angle_gamma   90.00
#
_symmetry.space_group_name_H-M   'P 1'
#
loop_
_entity.id
_entity.type
_entity.pdbx_description
1 polymer ?
#
loop_
_entity_poly.entity_id
_entity_poly.type
_entity_poly.pdbx_seq_one_letter_code
_entity_poly.pdbx_strand_id
1 'polypeptide(L)'
;EFVGRLPVVATLAELNRESLIRILTEPKNALIKQYQKLFKMEGVELEFRPEALDAIADKAMERKTGARGLRSILEHALLDMMFELPSMHNLKKVVYDENVLSTDAKPLLIYEDAPLQQGAAGD
;
A
#
# COMPACT_ATOMS: atom_id res chain seq x y z
N GLU A 1 8.20 24.61 -40.63
CA GLU A 1 8.17 25.74 -39.67
C GLU A 1 7.94 25.33 -38.21
N PHE A 2 6.91 24.54 -37.89
CA PHE A 2 6.53 24.18 -36.51
C PHE A 2 7.61 23.40 -35.73
N VAL A 3 8.25 22.40 -36.35
CA VAL A 3 9.33 21.60 -35.73
C VAL A 3 10.59 22.43 -35.41
N GLY A 4 10.86 23.49 -36.19
CA GLY A 4 12.01 24.39 -35.95
C GLY A 4 11.85 25.32 -34.74
N ARG A 5 10.65 25.37 -34.14
CA ARG A 5 10.35 26.18 -32.94
C ARG A 5 10.41 25.38 -31.63
N LEU A 6 10.68 24.08 -31.71
CA LEU A 6 10.86 23.18 -30.57
C LEU A 6 12.30 22.65 -30.54
N PRO A 7 13.30 23.50 -30.20
CA PRO A 7 14.71 23.14 -30.25
C PRO A 7 15.13 22.11 -29.18
N VAL A 8 14.27 21.82 -28.20
CA VAL A 8 14.54 20.88 -27.11
C VAL A 8 13.63 19.67 -27.24
N VAL A 9 14.25 18.50 -27.42
CA VAL A 9 13.58 17.20 -27.44
C VAL A 9 14.06 16.39 -26.24
N ALA A 10 13.14 15.90 -25.42
CA ALA A 10 13.43 14.99 -24.32
C ALA A 10 12.62 13.70 -24.50
N THR A 11 13.28 12.56 -24.37
CA THR A 11 12.64 11.25 -24.38
C THR A 11 12.44 10.78 -22.94
N LEU A 12 11.30 10.12 -22.68
CA LEU A 12 11.04 9.48 -21.40
C LEU A 12 11.43 8.00 -21.49
N ALA A 13 12.05 7.49 -20.43
CA ALA A 13 12.29 6.05 -20.29
C ALA A 13 10.98 5.32 -20.00
N GLU A 14 10.85 4.09 -20.50
CA GLU A 14 9.73 3.24 -20.17
C GLU A 14 9.77 2.84 -18.68
N LEU A 15 8.58 2.69 -18.10
CA LEU A 15 8.46 2.24 -16.72
C LEU A 15 8.73 0.74 -16.66
N ASN A 16 9.69 0.35 -15.83
CA ASN A 16 9.91 -1.04 -15.45
C ASN A 16 9.39 -1.29 -14.03
N ARG A 17 9.41 -2.55 -13.61
CA ARG A 17 8.96 -3.00 -12.29
C ARG A 17 9.60 -2.24 -11.14
N GLU A 18 10.92 -2.09 -11.16
CA GLU A 18 11.68 -1.35 -10.15
C GLU A 18 11.22 0.11 -10.07
N SER A 19 11.01 0.75 -11.23
CA SER A 19 10.53 2.14 -11.30
C SER A 19 9.15 2.28 -10.67
N LEU A 20 8.25 1.31 -10.86
CA LEU A 20 6.92 1.32 -10.24
C LEU A 20 6.99 1.17 -8.72
N ILE A 21 7.83 0.27 -8.21
CA ILE A 21 8.05 0.11 -6.76
C ILE A 21 8.62 1.40 -6.16
N ARG A 22 9.57 2.05 -6.84
CA ARG A 22 10.10 3.34 -6.42
C ARG A 22 9.02 4.41 -6.38
N ILE A 23 8.14 4.48 -7.39
CA ILE A 23 6.99 5.39 -7.41
C ILE A 23 6.03 5.14 -6.24
N LEU A 24 5.83 3.86 -5.86
CA LEU A 24 4.98 3.47 -4.72
C LEU A 24 5.55 3.89 -3.35
N THR A 25 6.87 4.02 -3.22
CA THR A 25 7.55 4.08 -1.91
C THR A 25 8.43 5.33 -1.70
N GLU A 26 9.19 5.78 -2.70
CA GLU A 26 10.22 6.80 -2.52
C GLU A 26 9.69 8.24 -2.51
N PRO A 27 8.84 8.69 -3.46
CA PRO A 27 8.39 10.07 -3.51
C PRO A 27 7.82 10.56 -2.19
N LYS A 28 7.95 11.86 -1.92
CA LYS A 28 7.33 12.47 -0.72
C LYS A 28 5.83 12.20 -0.66
N ASN A 29 5.18 12.20 -1.81
CA ASN A 29 3.74 11.96 -1.97
C ASN A 29 3.46 10.57 -2.55
N ALA A 30 4.29 9.57 -2.24
CA ALA A 30 4.08 8.20 -2.71
C ALA A 30 2.76 7.61 -2.19
N LEU A 31 2.12 6.74 -2.98
CA LEU A 31 0.78 6.21 -2.67
C LEU A 31 0.75 5.47 -1.32
N ILE A 32 1.76 4.65 -1.04
CA ILE A 32 1.82 3.90 0.22
C ILE A 32 1.87 4.84 1.42
N LYS A 33 2.66 5.92 1.35
CA LYS A 33 2.72 6.91 2.42
C LYS A 33 1.38 7.61 2.65
N GLN A 34 0.59 7.81 1.59
CA GLN A 34 -0.76 8.37 1.70
C GLN A 34 -1.68 7.43 2.47
N TYR A 35 -1.71 6.13 2.12
CA TYR A 35 -2.54 5.15 2.83
C TYR A 35 -2.05 4.86 4.24
N GLN A 36 -0.73 4.81 4.47
CA GLN A 36 -0.16 4.70 5.81
C GLN A 36 -0.61 5.85 6.70
N LYS A 37 -0.63 7.08 6.17
CA LYS A 37 -1.14 8.23 6.92
C LYS A 37 -2.64 8.10 7.20
N LEU A 38 -3.42 7.60 6.25
CA LEU A 38 -4.85 7.37 6.41
C LEU A 38 -5.14 6.34 7.53
N PHE A 39 -4.47 5.19 7.51
CA PHE A 39 -4.60 4.17 8.56
C PHE A 39 -4.14 4.70 9.91
N LYS A 40 -3.07 5.52 9.93
CA LYS A 40 -2.58 6.15 11.15
C LYS A 40 -3.58 7.13 11.77
N MET A 41 -4.45 7.75 10.98
CA MET A 41 -5.53 8.62 11.51
C MET A 41 -6.55 7.81 12.32
N GLU A 42 -6.69 6.52 12.02
CA GLU A 42 -7.51 5.56 12.76
C GLU A 42 -6.73 4.82 13.85
N GLY A 43 -5.48 5.21 14.12
CA GLY A 43 -4.62 4.58 15.14
C GLY A 43 -3.97 3.26 14.72
N VAL A 44 -4.05 2.88 13.44
CA VAL A 44 -3.52 1.60 12.92
C VAL A 44 -2.29 1.82 12.05
N GLU A 45 -1.26 0.98 12.22
CA GLU A 45 -0.11 0.95 11.31
C GLU A 45 -0.39 0.11 10.07
N LEU A 46 0.03 0.59 8.88
CA LEU A 46 -0.07 -0.15 7.62
C LEU A 46 1.33 -0.49 7.11
N GLU A 47 1.59 -1.77 6.88
CA GLU A 47 2.85 -2.27 6.33
C GLU A 47 2.60 -3.08 5.05
N PHE A 48 3.45 -2.84 4.05
CA PHE A 48 3.54 -3.69 2.86
C PHE A 48 4.91 -4.35 2.87
N ARG A 49 4.93 -5.67 2.82
CA ARG A 49 6.18 -6.40 2.65
C ARG A 49 6.71 -6.24 1.22
N PRO A 50 8.01 -6.43 0.98
CA PRO A 50 8.60 -6.32 -0.36
C PRO A 50 7.83 -7.13 -1.41
N GLU A 51 7.39 -8.33 -1.07
CA GLU A 51 6.67 -9.24 -1.98
C GLU A 51 5.28 -8.69 -2.37
N ALA A 52 4.65 -7.88 -1.52
CA ALA A 52 3.40 -7.19 -1.84
C ALA A 52 3.63 -6.07 -2.86
N LEU A 53 4.71 -5.30 -2.70
CA LEU A 53 5.07 -4.20 -3.61
C LEU A 53 5.35 -4.74 -5.02
N ASP A 54 6.08 -5.84 -5.02
CA ASP A 54 6.41 -6.68 -6.15
C ASP A 54 5.16 -7.12 -6.92
N ALA A 55 4.21 -7.76 -6.23
CA ALA A 55 2.96 -8.19 -6.82
C ALA A 55 2.15 -7.02 -7.42
N ILE A 56 2.05 -5.89 -6.71
CA ILE A 56 1.34 -4.69 -7.19
C ILE A 56 2.00 -4.14 -8.46
N ALA A 57 3.34 -4.06 -8.49
CA ALA A 57 4.08 -3.57 -9.65
C ALA A 57 3.89 -4.49 -10.86
N ASP A 58 3.98 -5.81 -10.67
CA ASP A 58 3.76 -6.80 -11.72
C ASP A 58 2.33 -6.68 -12.29
N LYS A 59 1.33 -6.48 -11.43
CA LYS A 59 -0.05 -6.29 -11.88
C LYS A 59 -0.27 -5.00 -12.68
N ALA A 60 0.41 -3.92 -12.32
CA ALA A 60 0.36 -2.66 -13.07
C ALA A 60 1.01 -2.79 -14.45
N MET A 61 2.10 -3.54 -14.55
CA MET A 61 2.76 -3.88 -15.82
C MET A 61 1.84 -4.71 -16.72
N GLU A 62 1.21 -5.77 -16.18
CA GLU A 62 0.24 -6.61 -16.92
C GLU A 62 -0.90 -5.79 -17.52
N ARG A 63 -1.45 -4.84 -16.74
CA ARG A 63 -2.55 -3.99 -17.15
C ARG A 63 -2.15 -2.92 -18.17
N LYS A 64 -0.85 -2.76 -18.50
CA LYS A 64 -0.31 -1.74 -19.42
C LYS A 64 -0.78 -0.31 -19.10
N THR A 65 -1.04 -0.04 -17.84
CA THR A 65 -1.52 1.28 -17.36
C THR A 65 -0.38 2.11 -16.75
N GLY A 66 0.81 1.52 -16.57
CA GLY A 66 1.97 2.16 -15.97
C GLY A 66 1.68 2.70 -14.58
N ALA A 67 2.30 3.83 -14.22
CA ALA A 67 2.16 4.43 -12.89
C ALA A 67 0.71 4.86 -12.54
N ARG A 68 -0.15 5.11 -13.53
CA ARG A 68 -1.56 5.45 -13.30
C ARG A 68 -2.37 4.29 -12.71
N GLY A 69 -2.05 3.05 -13.10
CA GLY A 69 -2.74 1.85 -12.62
C GLY A 69 -2.46 1.51 -11.17
N LEU A 70 -1.33 1.98 -10.61
CA LEU A 70 -0.92 1.67 -9.24
C LEU A 70 -1.97 2.10 -8.21
N ARG A 71 -2.58 3.27 -8.40
CA ARG A 71 -3.62 3.78 -7.49
C ARG A 71 -4.83 2.85 -7.45
N SER A 72 -5.37 2.48 -8.61
CA SER A 72 -6.58 1.65 -8.64
C SER A 72 -6.31 0.24 -8.11
N ILE A 73 -5.13 -0.31 -8.32
CA ILE A 73 -4.74 -1.61 -7.75
C ILE A 73 -4.71 -1.53 -6.21
N LEU A 74 -4.06 -0.50 -5.65
CA LEU A 74 -4.03 -0.28 -4.20
C LEU A 74 -5.41 -0.02 -3.61
N GLU A 75 -6.24 0.80 -4.27
CA GLU A 75 -7.60 1.09 -3.80
C GLU A 75 -8.44 -0.19 -3.70
N HIS A 76 -8.37 -1.06 -4.70
CA HIS A 76 -9.07 -2.34 -4.65
C HIS A 76 -8.54 -3.24 -3.53
N ALA A 77 -7.22 -3.33 -3.35
CA ALA A 77 -6.62 -4.17 -2.32
C ALA A 77 -6.95 -3.70 -0.88
N LEU A 78 -7.12 -2.39 -0.69
CA LEU A 78 -7.34 -1.80 0.63
C LEU A 78 -8.82 -1.58 0.96
N LEU A 79 -9.73 -1.70 -0.01
CA LEU A 79 -11.14 -1.29 0.12
C LEU A 79 -11.82 -1.96 1.32
N ASP A 80 -11.74 -3.28 1.40
CA ASP A 80 -12.43 -4.06 2.43
C ASP A 80 -11.87 -3.72 3.82
N MET A 81 -10.54 -3.67 3.95
CA MET A 81 -9.91 -3.27 5.21
C MET A 81 -10.28 -1.87 5.64
N MET A 82 -10.34 -0.90 4.71
CA MET A 82 -10.74 0.47 5.01
C MET A 82 -12.20 0.55 5.47
N PHE A 83 -13.07 -0.32 4.96
CA PHE A 83 -14.46 -0.40 5.38
C PHE A 83 -14.60 -1.05 6.77
N GLU A 84 -13.86 -2.11 7.06
CA GLU A 84 -13.91 -2.81 8.34
C GLU A 84 -13.18 -2.04 9.46
N LEU A 85 -12.16 -1.25 9.12
CA LEU A 85 -11.24 -0.60 10.08
C LEU A 85 -11.95 0.16 11.21
N PRO A 86 -12.97 1.01 10.94
CA PRO A 86 -13.64 1.78 11.99
C PRO A 86 -14.38 0.90 13.01
N SER A 87 -14.68 -0.35 12.66
CA SER A 87 -15.37 -1.31 13.53
C SER A 87 -14.41 -2.25 14.28
N MET A 88 -13.10 -2.20 13.97
CA MET A 88 -12.11 -3.08 14.59
C MET A 88 -11.54 -2.45 15.87
N HIS A 89 -11.72 -3.13 17.00
CA HIS A 89 -11.17 -2.71 18.28
C HIS A 89 -9.79 -3.35 18.53
N ASN A 90 -8.90 -2.58 19.17
CA ASN A 90 -7.54 -3.00 19.55
C ASN A 90 -6.64 -3.43 18.38
N LEU A 91 -7.00 -3.11 17.14
CA LEU A 91 -6.14 -3.36 15.99
C LEU A 91 -4.98 -2.38 16.01
N LYS A 92 -3.75 -2.90 16.00
CA LYS A 92 -2.53 -2.09 16.05
C LYS A 92 -1.87 -1.97 14.68
N LYS A 93 -1.87 -3.05 13.90
CA LYS A 93 -1.14 -3.11 12.64
C LYS A 93 -1.76 -4.07 11.63
N VAL A 94 -1.73 -3.68 10.36
CA VAL A 94 -2.18 -4.44 9.21
C VAL A 94 -0.97 -4.65 8.29
N VAL A 95 -0.70 -5.91 7.93
CA VAL A 95 0.45 -6.26 7.09
C VAL A 95 -0.02 -6.99 5.84
N TYR A 96 0.35 -6.46 4.67
CA TYR A 96 0.11 -7.08 3.37
C TYR A 96 1.37 -7.78 2.86
N ASP A 97 1.20 -8.98 2.31
CA ASP A 97 2.22 -9.81 1.67
C ASP A 97 1.93 -10.02 0.18
N GLU A 98 2.56 -11.01 -0.45
CA GLU A 98 2.38 -11.35 -1.87
C GLU A 98 0.91 -11.57 -2.27
N ASN A 99 0.04 -11.95 -1.32
CA ASN A 99 -1.37 -12.20 -1.58
C ASN A 99 -2.23 -10.93 -1.57
N VAL A 100 -1.62 -9.73 -1.51
CA VAL A 100 -2.31 -8.42 -1.54
C VAL A 100 -3.28 -8.24 -2.71
N LEU A 101 -3.12 -9.00 -3.79
CA LEU A 101 -4.00 -8.95 -4.97
C LEU A 101 -5.09 -10.03 -4.98
N SER A 102 -5.04 -10.97 -4.04
CA SER A 102 -6.02 -12.05 -3.95
C SER A 102 -7.28 -11.54 -3.26
N THR A 103 -8.43 -11.75 -3.89
CA THR A 103 -9.74 -11.36 -3.36
C THR A 103 -10.10 -12.10 -2.06
N ASP A 104 -9.52 -13.28 -1.84
CA ASP A 104 -9.84 -14.14 -0.69
C ASP A 104 -8.78 -14.07 0.42
N ALA A 105 -7.61 -13.48 0.15
CA ALA A 105 -6.54 -13.42 1.12
C ALA A 105 -6.69 -12.17 2.02
N LYS A 106 -6.99 -12.42 3.29
CA LYS A 106 -7.02 -11.36 4.30
C LYS A 106 -5.59 -10.99 4.71
N PRO A 107 -5.29 -9.70 4.93
CA PRO A 107 -4.00 -9.29 5.44
C PRO A 107 -3.78 -9.82 6.87
N LEU A 108 -2.53 -9.88 7.29
CA LEU A 108 -2.20 -10.23 8.67
C LEU A 108 -2.59 -9.05 9.59
N LEU A 109 -3.47 -9.34 10.55
CA LEU A 109 -3.92 -8.38 11.55
C LEU A 109 -3.19 -8.63 12.87
N ILE A 110 -2.57 -7.59 13.41
CA ILE A 110 -1.87 -7.61 14.69
C ILE A 110 -2.67 -6.74 15.67
N TYR A 111 -3.17 -7.38 16.72
CA TYR A 111 -3.91 -6.72 17.80
C TYR A 111 -2.98 -6.39 18.95
N GLU A 112 -3.33 -5.37 19.72
CA GLU A 112 -2.66 -5.08 20.98
C GLU A 112 -3.08 -6.11 22.04
N ASP A 113 -2.11 -6.75 22.70
CA ASP A 113 -2.40 -7.63 23.83
C ASP A 113 -3.07 -6.81 24.93
N ALA A 114 -4.27 -7.22 25.35
CA ALA A 114 -4.83 -6.73 26.62
C ALA A 114 -3.82 -7.07 27.73
N PRO A 115 -3.50 -6.16 28.65
CA PRO A 115 -2.62 -6.48 29.76
C PRO A 115 -3.21 -7.67 30.51
N LEU A 116 -2.46 -8.77 30.59
CA LEU A 116 -2.74 -9.87 31.50
C LEU A 116 -2.90 -9.24 32.90
N GLN A 117 -4.12 -9.25 33.44
CA GLN A 117 -4.36 -8.95 34.85
C GLN A 117 -3.60 -9.99 35.68
N GLN A 118 -2.36 -9.67 36.04
CA GLN A 118 -1.64 -10.36 37.11
C GLN A 118 -2.09 -9.74 38.43
N GLY A 119 -2.66 -10.58 39.31
CA GLY A 119 -2.69 -10.32 40.75
C GLY A 119 -4.05 -9.97 41.34
N ALA A 120 -4.89 -10.97 41.57
CA ALA A 120 -5.82 -10.98 42.70
C ALA A 120 -6.02 -12.43 43.16
N ALA A 121 -4.96 -13.01 43.72
CA ALA A 121 -5.04 -14.19 44.56
C ALA A 121 -4.14 -13.93 45.79
N GLY A 122 -4.77 -13.81 46.96
CA GLY A 122 -4.10 -13.77 48.25
C GLY A 122 -4.32 -12.47 49.02
N ASP A 123 -5.43 -12.38 49.75
CA ASP A 123 -5.46 -12.48 51.22
C ASP A 123 -6.84 -13.01 51.67
#